data_AF-A0A848C2T5-F1
#
_entry.id   AF-A0A848C2T5-F1
#
_cell.length_a   1.000
_cell.length_b   1.000
_cell.length_c   1.000
_cell.angle_alpha   90.00
_cell.angle_beta   90.00
_cell.angle_gamma   90.00
#
_symmetry.space_group_name_H-M   'P 1'
#
loop_
_entity.id
_entity.type
_entity.pdbx_description
1 polymer ?
#
loop_
_entity_poly.entity_id
_entity_poly.type
_entity_poly.pdbx_seq_one_letter_code
_entity_poly.pdbx_strand_id
1 'polypeptide(L)'
;MEVISKNKPKGKEYSVIKAKRKQKRILEEKAIKQRTENRRQNAEKRKAQNLEAAYQDKCREVEIVGVRKNMLLLNIEGEIEKRAPLYDKKKVRKDNLDTEILNIFVKLYGSDFPIRKLKNFKEKREELVFSLEELFD
;
A
#
# COMPACT_ATOMS: atom_id res chain seq x y z
N MET A 1 17.35 -62.58 -26.40
CA MET A 1 16.52 -62.76 -25.19
C MET A 1 16.58 -61.47 -24.40
N GLU A 2 15.45 -60.78 -24.21
CA GLU A 2 15.40 -59.59 -23.36
C GLU A 2 15.64 -60.00 -21.90
N VAL A 3 16.61 -59.37 -21.25
CA VAL A 3 16.98 -59.65 -19.85
C VAL A 3 15.89 -59.08 -18.94
N ILE A 4 14.89 -59.90 -18.61
CA ILE A 4 13.85 -59.53 -17.66
C ILE A 4 14.47 -59.49 -16.26
N SER A 5 14.59 -58.29 -15.68
CA SER A 5 15.06 -58.09 -14.31
C SER A 5 14.20 -58.89 -13.31
N LYS A 6 14.84 -59.85 -12.63
CA LYS A 6 14.21 -60.70 -11.60
C LYS A 6 13.89 -59.93 -10.31
N ASN A 7 14.42 -58.72 -10.13
CA ASN A 7 14.28 -57.90 -8.92
C ASN A 7 13.12 -56.89 -8.99
N LYS A 8 12.29 -56.94 -10.03
CA LYS A 8 11.14 -56.04 -10.15
C LYS A 8 10.02 -56.54 -9.21
N PRO A 9 9.47 -55.71 -8.30
CA PRO A 9 8.38 -56.11 -7.43
C PRO A 9 7.17 -56.50 -8.28
N LYS A 10 6.48 -57.59 -7.89
CA LYS A 10 5.33 -58.17 -8.60
C LYS A 10 4.10 -58.21 -7.68
N GLY A 11 2.90 -58.34 -8.26
CA GLY A 11 1.66 -58.49 -7.48
C GLY A 11 1.32 -57.27 -6.62
N LYS A 12 0.96 -57.49 -5.34
CA LYS A 12 0.47 -56.44 -4.43
C LYS A 12 1.51 -55.34 -4.21
N GLU A 13 2.79 -55.66 -4.04
CA GLU A 13 3.85 -54.67 -3.84
C GLU A 13 4.01 -53.74 -5.04
N TYR A 14 3.89 -54.26 -6.27
CA TYR A 14 3.91 -53.45 -7.48
C TYR A 14 2.74 -52.46 -7.52
N SER A 15 1.53 -52.90 -7.13
CA SER A 15 0.35 -52.03 -7.10
C SER A 15 0.49 -50.88 -6.09
N VAL A 16 1.08 -51.15 -4.91
CA VAL A 16 1.38 -50.13 -3.90
C VAL A 16 2.40 -49.12 -4.41
N ILE A 17 3.48 -49.57 -5.07
CA ILE A 17 4.48 -48.69 -5.66
C ILE A 17 3.87 -47.83 -6.78
N LYS A 18 2.99 -48.41 -7.61
CA LYS A 18 2.28 -47.68 -8.66
C LYS A 18 1.34 -46.63 -8.08
N ALA A 19 0.60 -46.95 -7.02
CA ALA A 19 -0.28 -46.02 -6.33
C ALA A 19 0.49 -44.86 -5.69
N LYS A 20 1.60 -45.15 -5.00
CA LYS A 20 2.51 -44.13 -4.42
C LYS A 20 3.08 -43.20 -5.49
N ARG A 21 3.51 -43.75 -6.64
CA ARG A 21 3.99 -42.93 -7.78
C ARG A 21 2.89 -42.03 -8.34
N LYS A 22 1.65 -42.53 -8.46
CA LYS A 22 0.51 -41.73 -8.92
C LYS A 22 0.18 -40.60 -7.94
N GLN A 23 0.15 -40.89 -6.64
CA GLN A 23 -0.07 -39.88 -5.60
C GLN A 23 1.03 -38.80 -5.61
N LYS A 24 2.30 -39.20 -5.73
CA LYS A 24 3.43 -38.28 -5.84
C LYS A 24 3.28 -37.34 -7.04
N ARG A 25 2.92 -37.85 -8.22
CA ARG A 25 2.65 -37.02 -9.41
C ARG A 25 1.52 -36.01 -9.19
N ILE A 26 0.41 -36.45 -8.58
CA ILE A 26 -0.73 -35.56 -8.31
C ILE A 26 -0.32 -34.44 -7.34
N LEU A 27 0.47 -34.76 -6.32
CA LEU A 27 0.98 -33.75 -5.37
C LEU A 27 1.97 -32.79 -6.04
N GLU A 28 2.86 -33.30 -6.88
CA GLU A 28 3.79 -32.49 -7.66
C GLU A 28 3.04 -31.54 -8.63
N GLU A 29 2.05 -32.04 -9.36
CA GLU A 29 1.20 -31.23 -10.25
C GLU A 29 0.42 -30.15 -9.48
N LYS A 30 -0.15 -30.49 -8.33
CA LYS A 30 -0.83 -29.51 -7.45
C LYS A 30 0.14 -28.44 -6.96
N ALA A 31 1.34 -28.84 -6.53
CA ALA A 31 2.36 -27.91 -6.06
C ALA A 31 2.84 -26.98 -7.19
N ILE A 32 3.00 -27.50 -8.42
CA ILE A 32 3.35 -26.69 -9.59
C ILE A 32 2.24 -25.67 -9.89
N LYS A 33 0.98 -26.10 -9.94
CA LYS A 33 -0.18 -25.22 -10.16
C LYS A 33 -0.29 -24.12 -9.11
N GLN A 34 -0.08 -24.47 -7.84
CA GLN A 34 -0.10 -23.49 -6.76
C GLN A 34 1.06 -22.49 -6.86
N ARG A 35 2.28 -22.95 -7.21
CA ARG A 35 3.43 -22.07 -7.42
C ARG A 35 3.21 -21.09 -8.57
N THR A 36 2.59 -21.55 -9.68
CA THR A 36 2.28 -20.68 -10.81
C THR A 36 1.24 -19.63 -10.44
N GLU A 37 0.20 -20.01 -9.71
CA GLU A 37 -0.86 -19.08 -9.27
C GLU A 37 -0.33 -18.06 -8.27
N ASN A 38 0.44 -18.50 -7.27
CA ASN A 38 1.11 -17.61 -6.32
C ASN A 38 2.05 -16.63 -7.02
N ARG A 39 2.78 -17.08 -8.07
CA ARG A 39 3.64 -16.19 -8.86
C ARG A 39 2.82 -15.11 -9.57
N ARG A 40 1.67 -15.47 -10.15
CA ARG A 40 0.75 -14.51 -10.80
C ARG A 40 0.23 -13.49 -9.79
N GLN A 41 -0.33 -13.95 -8.68
CA GLN A 41 -0.87 -13.07 -7.64
C GLN A 41 0.21 -12.15 -7.05
N ASN A 42 1.43 -12.66 -6.84
CA ASN A 42 2.54 -11.86 -6.37
C ASN A 42 2.97 -10.80 -7.40
N ALA A 43 2.94 -11.11 -8.70
CA ALA A 43 3.24 -10.14 -9.74
C ALA A 43 2.18 -9.02 -9.79
N GLU A 44 0.89 -9.37 -9.68
CA GLU A 44 -0.21 -8.40 -9.64
C GLU A 44 -0.12 -7.51 -8.38
N LYS A 45 0.16 -8.11 -7.20
CA LYS A 45 0.38 -7.37 -5.95
C LYS A 45 1.55 -6.40 -6.06
N ARG A 46 2.67 -6.80 -6.67
CA ARG A 46 3.81 -5.89 -6.91
C ARG A 46 3.44 -4.73 -7.82
N LYS A 47 2.67 -4.96 -8.89
CA LYS A 47 2.21 -3.89 -9.77
C LYS A 47 1.33 -2.88 -9.02
N ALA A 48 0.39 -3.37 -8.21
CA ALA A 48 -0.47 -2.51 -7.39
C ALA A 48 0.34 -1.70 -6.36
N GLN A 49 1.29 -2.35 -5.67
CA GLN A 49 2.19 -1.68 -4.72
C GLN A 49 3.05 -0.61 -5.40
N ASN A 50 3.58 -0.88 -6.60
CA ASN A 50 4.36 0.10 -7.34
C ASN A 50 3.51 1.31 -7.75
N LEU A 51 2.26 1.10 -8.15
CA LEU A 51 1.33 2.18 -8.49
C LEU A 51 1.04 3.04 -7.25
N GLU A 52 0.75 2.40 -6.11
CA GLU A 52 0.51 3.10 -4.85
C GLU A 52 1.75 3.86 -4.38
N ALA A 53 2.93 3.26 -4.49
CA ALA A 53 4.20 3.92 -4.17
C ALA A 53 4.43 5.15 -5.05
N ALA A 54 4.23 5.03 -6.37
CA ALA A 54 4.36 6.16 -7.30
C ALA A 54 3.37 7.28 -6.97
N TYR A 55 2.13 6.95 -6.61
CA TYR A 55 1.14 7.94 -6.14
C TYR A 55 1.61 8.63 -4.85
N GLN A 56 2.11 7.85 -3.88
CA GLN A 56 2.61 8.41 -2.62
C GLN A 56 3.82 9.32 -2.84
N ASP A 57 4.73 8.94 -3.72
CA ASP A 57 5.92 9.73 -4.02
C ASP A 57 5.52 11.04 -4.71
N LYS A 58 4.60 10.99 -5.69
CA LYS A 58 4.02 12.19 -6.30
C LYS A 58 3.38 13.13 -5.28
N CYS A 59 2.62 12.60 -4.32
CA CYS A 59 2.00 13.41 -3.28
C CYS A 59 3.03 13.98 -2.29
N ARG A 60 4.14 13.30 -2.03
CA ARG A 60 5.23 13.79 -1.15
C ARG A 60 6.00 14.95 -1.76
N GLU A 61 6.06 15.04 -3.07
CA GLU A 61 6.70 16.16 -3.77
C GLU A 61 5.93 17.47 -3.59
N VAL A 62 4.64 17.40 -3.28
CA VAL A 62 3.81 18.58 -3.02
C VAL A 62 4.30 19.30 -1.75
N GLU A 63 4.58 20.59 -1.91
CA GLU A 63 5.10 21.45 -0.85
C GLU A 63 3.99 22.29 -0.21
N ILE A 64 4.04 22.42 1.11
CA ILE A 64 3.20 23.38 1.82
C ILE A 64 3.89 24.74 1.79
N VAL A 65 3.25 25.71 1.14
CA VAL A 65 3.74 27.09 1.06
C VAL A 65 3.27 27.91 2.27
N GLY A 66 2.03 27.67 2.71
CA GLY A 66 1.46 28.34 3.88
C GLY A 66 -0.05 28.17 3.98
N VAL A 67 -0.68 29.00 4.79
CA VAL A 67 -2.14 29.04 4.98
C VAL A 67 -2.65 30.43 4.65
N ARG A 68 -3.78 30.52 3.96
CA ARG A 68 -4.47 31.80 3.73
C ARG A 68 -5.97 31.61 3.77
N LYS A 69 -6.66 32.39 4.62
CA LYS A 69 -8.12 32.35 4.77
C LYS A 69 -8.64 30.91 4.95
N ASN A 70 -8.07 30.17 5.89
CA ASN A 70 -8.50 28.81 6.23
C ASN A 70 -8.28 27.76 5.13
N MET A 71 -7.54 28.11 4.07
CA MET A 71 -7.14 27.19 3.01
C MET A 71 -5.63 27.01 3.00
N LEU A 72 -5.20 25.79 2.71
CA LEU A 72 -3.79 25.45 2.53
C LEU A 72 -3.35 25.89 1.15
N LEU A 73 -2.22 26.58 1.10
CA LEU A 73 -1.50 26.89 -0.12
C LEU A 73 -0.51 25.76 -0.37
N LEU A 74 -0.79 24.96 -1.39
CA LEU A 74 0.07 23.85 -1.80
C LEU A 74 0.71 24.20 -3.14
N ASN A 75 2.02 23.98 -3.25
CA ASN A 75 2.72 24.01 -4.52
C ASN A 75 2.68 22.60 -5.12
N ILE A 76 1.87 22.45 -6.16
CA ILE A 76 1.70 21.21 -6.92
C ILE A 76 2.37 21.45 -8.27
N GLU A 77 3.49 20.77 -8.53
CA GLU A 77 4.17 20.81 -9.84
C GLU A 77 4.55 22.23 -10.32
N GLY A 78 4.75 23.18 -9.40
CA GLY A 78 5.09 24.59 -9.71
C GLY A 78 3.90 25.55 -9.68
N GLU A 79 2.67 25.05 -9.53
CA GLU A 79 1.46 25.86 -9.39
C GLU A 79 0.99 25.93 -7.94
N ILE A 80 0.69 27.14 -7.46
CA ILE A 80 0.17 27.36 -6.10
C ILE A 80 -1.35 27.21 -6.12
N GLU A 81 -1.83 26.07 -5.64
CA GLU A 81 -3.26 25.80 -5.48
C GLU A 81 -3.73 26.03 -4.04
N LYS A 82 -4.99 26.47 -3.91
CA LYS A 82 -5.67 26.54 -2.62
C LYS A 82 -6.50 25.28 -2.39
N ARG A 83 -6.25 24.58 -1.30
CA ARG A 83 -6.98 23.36 -0.94
C ARG A 83 -7.57 23.48 0.46
N ALA A 84 -8.77 22.94 0.64
CA ALA A 84 -9.41 22.90 1.95
C ALA A 84 -8.79 21.78 2.81
N PRO A 85 -8.41 22.06 4.07
CA PRO A 85 -8.06 21.01 5.01
C PRO A 85 -9.29 20.16 5.34
N LEU A 86 -9.12 18.84 5.32
CA LEU A 86 -10.13 17.86 5.68
C LEU A 86 -9.78 17.27 7.04
N TYR A 87 -10.69 17.39 8.00
CA TYR A 87 -10.51 16.86 9.34
C TYR A 87 -11.86 16.53 9.99
N ASP A 88 -11.84 15.64 10.97
CA ASP A 88 -13.03 15.33 11.76
C ASP A 88 -13.23 16.38 12.85
N LYS A 89 -14.29 17.19 12.72
CA LYS A 89 -14.65 18.26 13.66
C LYS A 89 -14.85 17.76 15.11
N LYS A 90 -15.13 16.47 15.32
CA LYS A 90 -15.28 15.91 16.68
C LYS A 90 -13.94 15.70 17.37
N LYS A 91 -12.91 15.39 16.59
CA LYS A 91 -11.57 15.05 17.07
C LYS A 91 -10.64 16.25 17.12
N VAL A 92 -10.68 17.08 16.08
CA VAL A 92 -9.87 18.29 16.01
C VAL A 92 -10.61 19.42 16.71
N ARG A 93 -10.05 19.85 17.84
CA ARG A 93 -10.53 20.98 18.66
C ARG A 93 -9.36 21.91 18.93
N LYS A 94 -9.65 23.17 19.29
CA LYS A 94 -8.65 24.16 19.66
C LYS A 94 -7.64 23.62 20.69
N ASP A 95 -8.15 23.00 21.75
CA ASP A 95 -7.37 22.47 22.88
C ASP A 95 -6.34 21.39 22.48
N ASN A 96 -6.60 20.66 21.40
CA ASN A 96 -5.79 19.50 20.98
C ASN A 96 -5.13 19.67 19.60
N LEU A 97 -5.14 20.88 19.05
CA LEU A 97 -4.78 21.14 17.66
C LEU A 97 -3.33 20.74 17.34
N ASP A 98 -2.40 21.00 18.26
CA ASP A 98 -0.99 20.66 18.07
C ASP A 98 -0.75 19.15 17.91
N THR A 99 -1.56 18.32 18.58
CA THR A 99 -1.45 16.85 18.48
C THR A 99 -2.23 16.32 17.28
N GLU A 100 -3.42 16.87 17.04
CA GLU A 100 -4.36 16.39 16.02
C GLU A 100 -4.06 16.92 14.61
N ILE A 101 -3.13 17.87 14.45
CA ILE A 101 -2.69 18.36 13.12
C ILE A 101 -2.20 17.23 12.20
N LEU A 102 -1.69 16.14 12.79
CA LEU A 102 -1.26 14.94 12.08
C LEU A 102 -2.41 14.18 11.39
N ASN A 103 -3.64 14.39 11.88
CA ASN A 103 -4.87 13.78 11.40
C ASN A 103 -5.64 14.68 10.41
N ILE A 104 -5.01 15.77 9.95
CA ILE A 104 -5.56 16.61 8.89
C ILE A 104 -5.11 16.06 7.53
N PHE A 105 -6.06 16.00 6.62
CA PHE A 105 -5.90 15.51 5.27
C PHE A 105 -6.14 16.63 4.26
N VAL A 106 -5.62 16.45 3.04
CA VAL A 106 -5.93 17.27 1.89
C VAL A 106 -6.21 16.36 0.72
N LYS A 107 -7.23 16.69 -0.06
CA LYS A 107 -7.50 15.98 -1.31
C LYS A 107 -6.40 16.32 -2.32
N LEU A 108 -5.61 15.34 -2.74
CA LEU A 108 -4.57 15.44 -3.77
C LEU A 108 -4.80 14.37 -4.84
N TYR A 109 -4.80 14.78 -6.11
CA TYR A 109 -4.99 13.87 -7.26
C TYR A 109 -6.20 12.93 -7.10
N GLY A 110 -7.29 13.43 -6.50
CA GLY A 110 -8.55 12.70 -6.32
C GLY A 110 -8.70 11.87 -5.03
N SER A 111 -7.64 11.69 -4.24
CA SER A 111 -7.69 10.96 -2.96
C SER A 111 -7.23 11.80 -1.77
N ASP A 112 -7.59 11.38 -0.57
CA ASP A 112 -7.25 12.11 0.65
C ASP A 112 -5.83 11.74 1.12
N PHE A 113 -4.97 12.73 1.26
CA PHE A 113 -3.57 12.55 1.63
C PHE A 113 -3.25 13.32 2.92
N PRO A 114 -2.55 12.71 3.90
CA PRO A 114 -2.28 13.37 5.17
C PRO A 114 -1.21 14.45 5.01
N ILE A 115 -1.45 15.63 5.61
CA ILE A 115 -0.56 16.80 5.50
C ILE A 115 0.83 16.51 6.06
N ARG A 116 0.93 15.68 7.11
CA ARG A 116 2.21 15.28 7.74
C ARG A 116 3.23 14.65 6.78
N LYS A 117 2.77 14.11 5.65
CA LYS A 117 3.62 13.45 4.64
C LYS A 117 4.04 14.40 3.52
N LEU A 118 3.54 15.63 3.50
CA LEU A 118 3.91 16.64 2.51
C LEU A 118 5.26 17.27 2.84
N LYS A 119 5.91 17.82 1.83
CA LYS A 119 7.17 18.52 1.98
C LYS A 119 6.98 19.85 2.71
N ASN A 120 7.98 20.24 3.51
CA ASN A 120 8.01 21.43 4.37
C ASN A 120 6.98 21.45 5.52
N PHE A 121 6.31 20.32 5.81
CA PHE A 121 5.37 20.24 6.95
C PHE A 121 6.02 20.57 8.30
N LYS A 122 7.25 20.11 8.56
CA LYS A 122 7.94 20.36 9.84
C LYS A 122 8.19 21.85 10.09
N GLU A 123 8.62 22.55 9.06
CA GLU A 123 8.95 23.98 9.13
C GLU A 123 7.68 24.84 9.23
N LYS A 124 6.63 24.44 8.51
CA LYS A 124 5.35 25.15 8.50
C LYS A 124 4.37 24.71 9.58
N ARG A 125 4.74 23.78 10.46
CA ARG A 125 3.85 23.24 11.49
C ARG A 125 3.31 24.33 12.40
N GLU A 126 4.17 25.21 12.92
CA GLU A 126 3.78 26.27 13.84
C GLU A 126 2.84 27.29 13.16
N GLU A 127 3.17 27.70 11.94
CA GLU A 127 2.31 28.58 11.12
C GLU A 127 0.94 27.93 10.84
N LEU A 128 0.92 26.62 10.58
CA LEU A 128 -0.30 25.85 10.35
C LEU A 128 -1.16 25.77 11.60
N VAL A 129 -0.57 25.45 12.76
CA VAL A 129 -1.28 25.39 14.04
C VAL A 129 -1.88 26.76 14.34
N PHE A 130 -1.08 27.83 14.31
CA PHE A 130 -1.55 29.19 14.57
C PHE A 130 -2.73 29.60 13.66
N SER A 131 -2.60 29.39 12.36
CA SER A 131 -3.65 29.74 11.40
C SER A 131 -4.92 28.91 11.55
N LEU A 132 -4.80 27.68 12.08
CA LEU A 132 -5.93 26.81 12.34
C LEU A 132 -6.55 27.10 13.72
N GLU A 133 -5.81 27.59 14.71
CA GLU A 133 -6.38 28.03 16.00
C GLU A 133 -7.37 29.18 15.80
N GLU A 134 -7.05 30.14 14.93
CA GLU A 134 -7.95 31.25 14.55
C GLU A 134 -9.29 30.77 13.92
N LEU A 135 -9.35 29.51 13.47
CA LEU A 135 -10.54 28.91 12.86
C LEU A 135 -11.48 28.29 13.91
N PHE A 136 -10.94 27.90 15.07
CA PHE A 136 -11.69 27.25 16.15
C PHE A 136 -12.09 28.22 17.29
N ASP A 137 -11.75 29.52 17.18
CA ASP A 137 -12.37 30.60 17.95
C ASP A 137 -13.76 30.98 17.40
#